data_AF-A0A368FAE4-F1
#
_entry.id   AF-A0A368FAE4-F1
#
_cell.length_a   1.000
_cell.length_b   1.000
_cell.length_c   1.000
_cell.angle_alpha   90.00
_cell.angle_beta   90.00
_cell.angle_gamma   90.00
#
_symmetry.space_group_name_H-M   'P 1'
#
loop_
_entity.id
_entity.type
_entity.pdbx_description
1 polymer ?
#
loop_
_entity_poly.entity_id
_entity_poly.type
_entity_poly.pdbx_seq_one_letter_code
_entity_poly.pdbx_strand_id
1 'polypeptide(L)' 'MYRIVLIVSIVLIIGGMLITAFSLFSPLWQIAEHPILAEIHHHGLWWDCVISDGTLIPLDDLVPLQKGKRTPNFF' A
#
# COMPACT_ATOMS: atom_id res chain seq x y z
N MET A 1 28.57 -36.42 11.08
CA MET A 1 27.68 -35.37 11.65
C MET A 1 27.91 -34.00 11.01
N TYR A 2 29.13 -33.46 10.94
CA TYR A 2 29.40 -32.12 10.36
C TYR A 2 28.88 -31.91 8.93
N ARG A 3 28.91 -32.95 8.07
CA ARG A 3 28.42 -32.87 6.67
C ARG A 3 26.92 -32.57 6.59
N ILE A 4 26.13 -33.17 7.48
CA ILE A 4 24.68 -32.97 7.52
C ILE A 4 24.38 -31.54 7.95
N VAL A 5 25.08 -31.06 8.99
CA VAL A 5 24.95 -29.68 9.48
C VAL A 5 25.31 -28.67 8.39
N LEU A 6 26.38 -28.92 7.63
CA LEU A 6 26.78 -28.06 6.51
C LEU A 6 25.70 -28.02 5.41
N ILE A 7 25.18 -29.18 5.00
CA ILE A 7 24.14 -29.25 3.97
C ILE A 7 22.90 -28.48 4.42
N VAL A 8 22.44 -28.71 5.64
CA VAL A 8 21.27 -28.02 6.20
C VAL A 8 21.50 -26.51 6.29
N SER A 9 22.69 -26.08 6.74
CA SER A 9 23.05 -24.67 6.81
C SER A 9 23.02 -24.00 5.43
N ILE A 10 23.59 -24.64 4.41
CA ILE A 10 23.58 -24.11 3.04
C ILE A 10 22.14 -23.96 2.53
N VAL A 11 21.29 -24.97 2.73
CA VAL A 11 19.88 -24.92 2.32
C VAL A 11 19.14 -23.78 3.02
N LEU A 12 19.35 -23.61 4.33
CA LEU A 12 18.73 -22.53 5.10
C LEU A 12 19.21 -21.15 4.65
N ILE A 13 20.51 -21.00 4.34
CA ILE A 13 21.08 -19.75 3.83
C ILE A 13 20.46 -19.40 2.48
N ILE A 14 20.41 -20.36 1.55
CA ILE A 14 19.80 -20.14 0.23
C ILE A 14 18.32 -19.78 0.36
N GLY A 15 17.56 -20.51 1.18
CA GLY A 15 16.16 -20.21 1.44
C GLY A 15 15.96 -18.82 2.05
N GLY A 16 16.79 -18.44 3.02
CA GLY A 16 16.79 -17.12 3.62
C GLY A 16 17.06 -16.02 2.60
N MET A 17 18.07 -16.19 1.74
CA MET A 17 18.39 -15.22 0.68
C MET A 17 17.22 -15.03 -0.29
N LEU A 18 16.54 -16.10 -0.68
CA LEU A 18 15.37 -16.00 -1.56
C LEU A 18 14.22 -15.23 -0.89
N ILE A 19 13.89 -15.56 0.37
CA ILE A 19 12.83 -14.87 1.12
C ILE A 19 13.18 -13.38 1.30
N THR A 20 14.43 -13.06 1.62
CA THR A 20 14.89 -11.67 1.74
C THR A 20 14.74 -10.93 0.41
N ALA A 21 15.09 -11.55 -0.71
CA ALA A 21 14.89 -10.95 -2.03
C ALA A 21 13.40 -10.68 -2.31
N PHE A 22 12.52 -11.67 -2.10
CA PHE A 22 11.08 -11.49 -2.28
C PHE A 22 10.50 -10.40 -1.36
N SER A 23 10.97 -10.35 -0.11
CA SER A 23 10.54 -9.31 0.85
C SER A 23 10.96 -7.92 0.39
N LEU A 24 12.21 -7.73 -0.04
CA LEU A 24 12.70 -6.43 -0.55
C LEU A 24 11.88 -5.94 -1.74
N PHE A 25 11.53 -6.83 -2.67
CA PHE A 25 10.75 -6.45 -3.86
C PHE A 25 9.23 -6.44 -3.64
N SER A 26 8.74 -6.85 -2.47
CA SER A 26 7.32 -6.83 -2.16
C SER A 26 6.85 -5.40 -1.86
N PRO A 27 5.76 -4.90 -2.47
CA PRO A 27 5.17 -3.61 -2.14
C PRO A 27 4.31 -3.65 -0.87
N LEU A 28 4.32 -4.76 -0.12
CA LEU A 28 3.38 -5.04 0.97
C LEU A 28 3.93 -4.73 2.38
N TRP A 29 4.93 -3.87 2.50
CA TRP A 29 5.54 -3.57 3.81
C TRP A 29 4.59 -2.79 4.71
N GLN A 30 3.83 -1.87 4.13
CA GLN A 30 2.87 -1.06 4.84
C GLN A 30 1.62 -0.89 3.98
N ILE A 31 0.47 -1.28 4.52
CA ILE A 31 -0.82 -1.06 3.90
C ILE A 31 -1.43 0.15 4.58
N ALA A 32 -1.58 1.25 3.85
CA ALA A 32 -2.28 2.44 4.31
C ALA A 32 -3.63 2.51 3.58
N GLU A 33 -4.72 2.45 4.34
CA GLU A 33 -6.07 2.65 3.84
C GLU A 33 -6.44 4.14 3.95
N HIS A 34 -6.77 4.79 2.83
CA HIS A 34 -7.29 6.16 2.81
C HIS A 34 -8.80 6.12 2.51
N PRO A 35 -9.67 6.02 3.54
CA PRO A 35 -11.11 5.85 3.35
C PRO A 35 -11.80 7.08 2.74
N ILE A 36 -11.17 8.26 2.79
CA ILE A 36 -11.69 9.50 2.21
C ILE A 36 -11.58 9.50 0.67
N LEU A 37 -10.60 8.77 0.13
CA LEU A 37 -10.26 8.73 -1.30
C LEU A 37 -10.48 7.33 -1.92
N ALA A 38 -11.10 6.40 -1.17
CA ALA A 38 -11.29 4.97 -1.53
C ALA A 38 -10.09 4.37 -2.30
N GLU A 39 -8.88 4.67 -1.81
CA GLU A 39 -7.64 4.21 -2.39
C GLU A 39 -6.87 3.40 -1.35
N ILE A 40 -6.34 2.26 -1.79
CA ILE A 40 -5.50 1.37 -0.99
C ILE A 40 -4.08 1.58 -1.48
N HIS A 41 -3.23 2.17 -0.63
CA HIS A 41 -1.82 2.37 -0.90
C HIS A 41 -1.03 1.25 -0.23
N HIS A 42 -0.44 0.38 -1.05
CA HIS A 42 0.55 -0.59 -0.62
C HIS A 42 1.94 0.06 -0.79
N HIS A 43 2.56 0.46 0.32
CA HIS A 43 3.89 1.02 0.29
C HIS A 43 4.94 -0.08 0.40
N GLY A 44 5.82 -0.14 -0.60
CA GLY A 44 6.99 -1.00 -0.62
C GLY A 44 8.24 -0.23 -0.23
N LEU A 45 9.33 -0.96 -0.01
CA LEU A 45 10.62 -0.31 0.17
C LEU A 45 11.12 0.35 -1.13
N TRP A 46 10.82 -0.27 -2.27
CA TRP A 46 11.25 0.20 -3.59
C TRP A 46 10.09 0.78 -4.39
N TRP A 47 8.97 0.07 -4.43
CA TRP A 47 7.82 0.39 -5.27
C TRP A 47 6.57 0.54 -4.41
N ASP A 48 5.86 1.64 -4.60
CA ASP A 48 4.53 1.87 -4.04
C ASP A 48 3.47 1.44 -5.06
N CYS A 49 2.53 0.61 -4.65
CA CYS A 49 1.38 0.20 -5.46
C CYS A 49 0.11 0.90 -4.96
N VAL A 50 -0.57 1.60 -5.85
CA VAL A 50 -1.85 2.26 -5.58
C VAL A 50 -2.95 1.48 -6.30
N ILE A 51 -3.88 0.90 -5.54
CA ILE A 51 -5.16 0.44 -6.07
C ILE A 51 -6.18 1.54 -5.81
N SER A 52 -6.78 2.06 -6.88
CA SER A 52 -7.96 2.91 -6.78
C SER A 52 -9.17 2.01 -6.97
N ASP A 53 -10.08 1.94 -5.99
CA ASP A 53 -11.36 1.26 -6.20
C ASP A 53 -12.06 2.00 -7.34
N GLY A 54 -12.27 1.32 -8.47
CA GLY A 54 -12.78 1.89 -9.73
C GLY A 54 -14.23 2.42 -9.69
N THR A 55 -14.70 2.87 -8.53
CA THR A 55 -16.02 3.42 -8.23
C THR A 55 -16.00 4.94 -8.01
N LEU A 56 -14.84 5.61 -7.97
CA LEU A 56 -14.82 7.04 -7.66
C LEU A 56 -14.99 7.95 -8.89
N ILE A 57 -16.19 8.51 -8.99
CA ILE A 57 -16.43 9.80 -9.65
C ILE A 57 -15.65 10.86 -8.85
N PRO A 58 -14.73 11.63 -9.45
CA PRO A 58 -14.05 12.72 -8.76
C PRO A 58 -15.09 13.75 -8.28
N LEU A 59 -15.30 13.82 -6.96
CA LEU A 59 -16.27 14.74 -6.35
C LEU A 59 -15.77 16.20 -6.36
N ASP A 60 -14.47 16.41 -6.58
CA ASP A 60 -13.88 17.75 -6.69
C ASP A 60 -14.29 18.47 -7.98
N ASP A 61 -14.50 17.74 -9.09
CA ASP A 61 -14.99 18.33 -10.35
C ASP A 61 -16.49 18.64 -10.33
N LEU A 62 -17.23 18.15 -9.32
CA LEU A 62 -18.66 18.40 -9.15
C LEU A 62 -18.97 19.60 -8.23
N VAL A 63 -17.95 20.24 -7.65
CA VAL A 63 -18.11 21.50 -6.92
C VAL A 63 -17.86 22.71 -7.83
N PRO A 64 -18.79 22.96 -8.77
CA PRO A 64 -19.32 24.32 -8.89
C PRO A 64 -20.76 24.44 -8.41
N LEU A 65 -21.50 23.33 -8.21
CA LEU A 65 -22.96 23.37 -8.05
C LEU A 65 -23.50 23.32 -6.62
N GLN A 66 -22.66 23.51 -5.59
CA GLN A 66 -23.14 23.66 -4.21
C GLN A 66 -22.63 24.93 -3.50
N LYS A 67 -22.12 25.92 -4.25
CA LYS A 67 -21.91 27.29 -3.73
C LYS A 67 -23.20 28.12 -3.86
N GLY A 68 -24.31 27.56 -3.38
CA GLY A 68 -25.60 28.22 -3.32
C GLY A 68 -26.22 28.00 -1.94
N LYS A 69 -26.28 29.07 -1.14
CA LYS A 69 -27.09 29.21 0.08
C LYS A 69 -26.50 28.62 1.38
N ARG A 70 -25.53 29.35 1.95
CA ARG A 70 -25.44 29.52 3.41
C ARG A 70 -25.28 31.00 3.72
N THR A 71 -26.39 31.70 3.92
CA THR A 71 -26.45 32.97 4.65
C THR A 71 -26.28 32.65 6.15
N PRO A 72 -25.25 33.18 6.83
CA PRO A 72 -25.30 33.26 8.28
C PRO A 72 -26.23 34.42 8.67
N ASN A 73 -27.39 34.10 9.26
CA ASN A 73 -28.18 35.11 9.96
C ASN A 73 -27.39 35.55 11.20
N PHE A 74 -26.93 36.80 11.20
CA PHE A 74 -26.60 37.53 12.41
C PHE A 74 -27.89 38.07 13.01
N PHE A 75 -28.20 37.66 14.24
CA PHE A 75 -29.00 38.42 15.18
C PHE A 75 -28.40 38.23 16.57
#